data_AF-A0A8X7SYF9-F1
#
_entry.id   AF-A0A8X7SYF9-F1
#
_cell.length_a   1.000
_cell.length_b   1.000
_cell.length_c   1.000
_cell.angle_alpha   90.00
_cell.angle_beta   90.00
_cell.angle_gamma   90.00
#
_symmetry.space_group_name_H-M   'P 1'
#
loop_
_entity.id
_entity.type
_entity.pdbx_description
1 polymer ?
#
loop_
_entity_poly.entity_id
_entity_poly.type
_entity_poly.pdbx_seq_one_letter_code
_entity_poly.pdbx_strand_id
1 'polypeptide(L)'
;MALSDRLVGGVMLLIAAFVFTYYSIWALITPFFPTDSPIQAYFPDRVWAVRGPALLLVAGLGGVGSFVGYIMQKEAAKRREREMQRRA
;
A
#
# COMPACT_ATOMS: atom_id res chain seq x y z
N MET A 1 5.97 -18.95 -23.31
CA MET A 1 5.39 -17.77 -22.63
C MET A 1 4.57 -18.22 -21.43
N ALA A 2 3.48 -18.98 -21.59
CA ALA A 2 2.62 -19.43 -20.48
C ALA A 2 3.30 -20.16 -19.30
N LEU A 3 4.36 -20.96 -19.52
CA LEU A 3 5.09 -21.63 -18.43
C LEU A 3 5.92 -20.65 -17.60
N SER A 4 6.54 -19.65 -18.24
CA SER A 4 7.30 -18.60 -17.57
C SER A 4 6.38 -17.74 -16.71
N ASP A 5 5.22 -17.36 -17.23
CA ASP A 5 4.26 -16.52 -16.52
C ASP A 5 3.69 -17.25 -15.29
N ARG A 6 3.41 -18.56 -15.43
CA ARG A 6 2.98 -19.41 -14.30
C ARG A 6 4.06 -19.57 -13.24
N LEU A 7 5.32 -19.72 -13.64
CA LEU A 7 6.43 -19.83 -12.69
C LEU A 7 6.63 -18.52 -11.91
N VAL A 8 6.61 -17.38 -12.61
CA VAL A 8 6.70 -16.05 -11.98
C VAL A 8 5.54 -15.83 -11.02
N GLY A 9 4.30 -16.11 -11.44
CA GLY A 9 3.13 -16.01 -10.58
C GLY A 9 3.21 -16.92 -9.35
N GLY A 10 3.70 -18.15 -9.53
CA GLY A 10 3.92 -19.10 -8.43
C GLY A 10 4.96 -18.61 -7.43
N VAL A 11 6.09 -18.09 -7.90
CA VAL A 11 7.13 -17.50 -7.05
C VAL A 11 6.60 -16.28 -6.31
N MET A 12 5.88 -15.39 -6.99
CA MET A 12 5.26 -14.22 -6.35
C MET A 12 4.26 -14.64 -5.26
N LEU A 13 3.46 -15.69 -5.49
CA LEU A 13 2.53 -16.21 -4.50
C LEU A 13 3.25 -16.79 -3.27
N LEU A 14 4.33 -17.53 -3.47
CA LEU A 14 5.14 -18.07 -2.38
C LEU A 14 5.78 -16.95 -1.54
N ILE A 15 6.33 -15.93 -2.20
CA ILE A 15 6.88 -14.75 -1.52
C ILE A 15 5.77 -14.04 -0.73
N ALA A 16 4.60 -13.82 -1.34
CA ALA A 16 3.47 -13.18 -0.68
C ALA A 16 3.01 -13.99 0.55
N ALA A 17 2.90 -15.31 0.43
CA ALA A 17 2.54 -16.19 1.53
C ALA A 17 3.55 -16.10 2.68
N PHE A 18 4.86 -16.16 2.36
CA PHE A 18 5.92 -16.05 3.36
C PHE A 18 5.87 -14.71 4.11
N VAL A 19 5.81 -13.59 3.37
CA VAL A 19 5.74 -12.24 3.96
C VAL A 19 4.48 -12.08 4.79
N PHE A 20 3.33 -12.56 4.31
CA PHE A 20 2.07 -12.51 5.03
C PHE A 20 2.13 -13.28 6.34
N THR A 21 2.65 -14.52 6.32
CA THR A 21 2.81 -15.33 7.54
C THR A 21 3.76 -14.66 8.54
N TYR A 22 4.92 -14.19 8.09
CA TYR A 22 5.87 -13.47 8.95
C TYR A 22 5.25 -12.24 9.59
N TYR A 23 4.56 -11.42 8.79
CA TYR A 23 3.89 -10.22 9.29
C TYR A 23 2.75 -10.54 10.24
N SER A 24 1.98 -11.61 9.98
CA SER A 24 0.87 -12.03 10.84
C SER A 24 1.38 -12.50 12.19
N ILE A 25 2.45 -13.30 12.22
CA ILE A 25 3.11 -13.71 13.47
C ILE A 25 3.62 -12.47 14.20
N TRP A 26 4.32 -11.57 13.50
CA TRP A 26 4.83 -10.34 14.08
C TRP A 26 3.72 -9.50 14.72
N ALA A 27 2.65 -9.19 13.99
CA ALA A 27 1.61 -8.28 14.44
C ALA A 27 0.68 -8.90 15.50
N LEU A 28 0.37 -10.20 15.37
CA LEU A 28 -0.62 -10.86 16.21
C LEU A 28 0.00 -11.58 17.41
N ILE A 29 1.17 -12.20 17.28
CA ILE A 29 1.74 -13.05 18.33
C ILE A 29 2.65 -12.28 19.29
N THR A 30 3.49 -11.37 18.79
CA THR A 30 4.41 -10.59 19.66
C THR A 30 3.76 -9.80 20.81
N PRO A 31 2.53 -9.24 20.73
CA PRO A 31 1.95 -8.52 21.87
C PRO A 31 1.59 -9.41 23.06
N PHE A 32 1.55 -10.73 22.90
CA PHE A 32 1.28 -11.66 24.00
C PHE A 32 2.54 -12.00 24.81
N PHE A 33 3.73 -11.59 24.34
CA PHE A 33 4.99 -11.86 25.01
C PHE A 33 5.53 -10.62 25.72
N PRO A 34 6.24 -10.79 26.85
CA PRO A 34 7.01 -9.72 27.48
C PRO A 34 8.03 -9.09 26.54
N THR A 35 8.38 -7.82 26.77
CA THR A 35 9.32 -7.06 25.94
C THR A 35 10.77 -7.52 26.06
N ASP A 36 11.11 -8.21 27.14
CA ASP A 36 12.40 -8.84 27.44
C ASP A 36 12.52 -10.28 26.91
N SER A 37 11.46 -10.81 26.29
CA SER A 37 11.48 -12.17 25.78
C SER A 37 12.38 -12.31 24.54
N PRO A 38 13.12 -13.43 24.39
CA PRO A 38 14.00 -13.65 23.23
C PRO A 38 13.29 -13.61 21.88
N ILE A 39 11.98 -13.85 21.86
CA ILE A 39 11.17 -13.82 20.64
C ILE A 39 11.13 -12.41 20.02
N GLN A 40 11.27 -11.35 20.82
CA GLN A 40 11.25 -9.96 20.33
C GLN A 40 12.46 -9.66 19.42
N ALA A 41 13.58 -10.37 19.59
CA ALA A 41 14.78 -10.17 18.76
C ALA A 41 14.61 -10.61 17.30
N TYR A 42 13.61 -11.45 17.01
CA TYR A 42 13.33 -11.92 15.64
C TYR A 42 12.43 -10.98 14.84
N PHE A 43 11.88 -9.94 15.47
CA PHE A 43 10.93 -9.04 14.85
C PHE A 43 11.39 -7.58 14.97
N PRO A 44 11.01 -6.72 14.01
CA PRO A 44 11.19 -5.29 14.19
C PRO A 44 10.35 -4.76 15.35
N ASP A 45 10.71 -3.57 15.84
CA ASP A 45 10.00 -2.94 16.94
C ASP A 45 8.49 -2.81 16.65
N ARG A 46 7.66 -3.14 17.65
CA ARG A 46 6.20 -3.31 17.53
C ARG A 46 5.51 -2.09 16.91
N VAL A 47 6.07 -0.91 17.13
CA VAL A 47 5.58 0.34 16.58
C VAL A 47 5.45 0.29 15.05
N TRP A 48 6.34 -0.44 14.37
CA TRP A 48 6.32 -0.58 12.91
C TRP A 48 5.24 -1.54 12.40
N ALA A 49 4.77 -2.49 13.22
CA ALA A 49 3.63 -3.34 12.88
C ALA A 49 2.30 -2.54 12.78
N VAL A 50 2.25 -1.34 13.36
CA VAL A 50 1.09 -0.44 13.24
C VAL A 50 1.36 0.65 12.21
N ARG A 51 2.57 1.25 12.23
CA ARG A 51 2.93 2.33 11.31
C ARG A 51 2.99 1.87 9.85
N GLY A 52 3.44 0.65 9.57
CA GLY A 52 3.55 0.14 8.20
C GLY A 52 2.21 0.21 7.44
N PRO A 53 1.15 -0.47 7.92
CA PRO A 53 -0.17 -0.40 7.31
C PRO A 53 -0.76 1.01 7.28
N ALA A 54 -0.54 1.80 8.33
CA ALA A 54 -1.03 3.17 8.39
C ALA A 54 -0.40 4.06 7.30
N LEU A 55 0.92 3.97 7.10
CA LEU A 55 1.62 4.70 6.04
C LEU A 55 1.18 4.26 4.64
N LEU A 56 0.99 2.95 4.43
CA LEU A 56 0.45 2.43 3.18
C LEU A 56 -0.95 2.95 2.90
N LEU A 57 -1.82 3.00 3.91
CA LEU A 57 -3.17 3.55 3.78
C LEU A 57 -3.13 5.04 3.43
N VAL A 58 -2.33 5.83 4.15
CA VAL A 58 -2.17 7.27 3.88
C VAL A 58 -1.61 7.52 2.49
N ALA A 59 -0.59 6.76 2.07
CA ALA A 59 -0.02 6.87 0.74
C ALA A 59 -1.03 6.47 -0.35
N GLY A 60 -1.81 5.40 -0.14
CA GLY A 60 -2.86 4.96 -1.06
C GLY A 60 -3.97 5.99 -1.20
N LEU A 61 -4.53 6.46 -0.09
CA LEU A 61 -5.57 7.49 -0.08
C LEU A 61 -5.06 8.81 -0.65
N GLY A 62 -3.85 9.22 -0.29
CA GLY A 62 -3.18 10.39 -0.84
C GLY A 62 -3.02 10.28 -2.35
N GLY A 63 -2.53 9.14 -2.86
CA GLY A 63 -2.37 8.88 -4.28
C GLY A 63 -3.71 8.96 -5.04
N VAL A 64 -4.76 8.33 -4.53
CA VAL A 64 -6.11 8.40 -5.14
C VAL A 64 -6.64 9.83 -5.12
N GLY A 65 -6.54 10.52 -3.97
CA GLY A 65 -7.00 11.89 -3.82
C GLY A 65 -6.28 12.86 -4.75
N SER A 66 -4.95 12.76 -4.86
CA SER A 66 -4.15 13.56 -5.79
C SER A 66 -4.52 13.29 -7.24
N PHE A 67 -4.74 12.03 -7.62
CA PHE A 67 -5.15 11.68 -8.98
C PHE A 67 -6.52 12.26 -9.34
N VAL A 68 -7.51 12.10 -8.46
CA VAL A 68 -8.84 12.69 -8.66
C VAL A 68 -8.76 14.21 -8.75
N GLY A 69 -8.03 14.84 -7.83
CA GLY A 69 -7.82 16.29 -7.83
C GLY A 69 -7.18 16.79 -9.13
N TYR A 70 -6.19 16.06 -9.66
CA TYR A 70 -5.56 16.37 -10.94
C TYR A 70 -6.55 16.31 -12.12
N ILE A 71 -7.38 15.27 -12.19
CA ILE A 71 -8.40 15.14 -13.24
C ILE A 71 -9.43 16.27 -13.15
N MET A 72 -9.91 16.59 -11.95
CA MET A 72 -10.86 17.70 -11.73
C MET A 72 -10.29 19.05 -12.18
N GLN A 73 -9.02 19.34 -11.86
CA GLN A 73 -8.36 20.57 -12.32
C GLN A 73 -8.27 20.63 -13.84
N LYS A 74 -7.88 19.53 -14.48
CA LYS A 74 -7.77 19.44 -15.95
C LYS A 74 -9.12 19.62 -16.64
N GLU A 75 -10.17 18.99 -16.12
CA GLU A 75 -11.53 19.14 -16.65
C GLU A 75 -12.08 20.55 -16.46
N ALA A 76 -11.85 21.17 -15.29
CA ALA A 76 -12.26 22.54 -15.02
C ALA A 76 -11.56 23.55 -15.94
N ALA A 77 -10.27 23.36 -16.22
CA ALA A 77 -9.53 24.18 -17.19
C ALA A 77 -10.16 24.05 -18.60
N LYS A 78 -10.39 22.82 -19.05
CA LYS A 78 -11.00 22.54 -20.36
C LYS A 78 -12.42 23.10 -20.49
N ARG A 79 -13.23 23.06 -19.42
CA ARG A 79 -14.58 23.65 -19.40
C ARG A 79 -14.51 25.18 -19.55
N ARG A 80 -13.59 25.83 -18.82
CA ARG A 80 -13.38 27.30 -18.91
C ARG A 80 -12.97 27.74 -20.31
N GLU A 81 -12.06 27.03 -20.96
CA GLU A 81 -11.64 27.31 -22.34
C GLU A 81 -12.82 27.22 -23.33
N ARG A 82 -13.65 26.18 -23.21
CA ARG A 82 -14.84 25.99 -24.06
C ARG A 82 -15.89 27.07 -23.84
N GLU A 83 -16.07 27.53 -22.60
CA GLU A 83 -17.00 28.64 -22.31
C GLU A 83 -16.51 29.96 -22.88
N MET A 84 -15.20 30.24 -22.85
CA MET A 84 -14.62 31.42 -23.50
C MET A 84 -14.80 31.38 -25.02
N GLN A 85 -14.56 30.22 -25.65
CA GLN A 85 -14.79 30.06 -27.10
C GLN A 85 -16.24 30.22 -27.53
N ARG A 86 -17.21 29.90 -26.66
CA ARG A 86 -18.65 30.08 -26.95
C ARG A 86 -19.12 31.52 -26.78
N ARG A 87 -18.39 32.34 -26.02
CA ARG A 87 -18.73 33.74 -25.73
C ARG A 87 -18.04 34.74 -26.68
N ALA A 88 -17.01 34.29 -27.41
CA ALA A 88 -16.35 35.03 -28.48
C ALA A 88 -17.04 34.75 -29.82
#